data_AF-A0A506UH79-F1
#
_entry.id   AF-A0A506UH79-F1
#
_cell.length_a   1.000
_cell.length_b   1.000
_cell.length_c   1.000
_cell.angle_alpha   90.00
_cell.angle_beta   90.00
_cell.angle_gamma   90.00
#
_symmetry.space_group_name_H-M   'P 1'
#
loop_
_entity.id
_entity.type
_entity.pdbx_description
1 polymer ?
#
loop_
_entity_poly.entity_id
_entity_poly.type
_entity_poly.pdbx_seq_one_letter_code
_entity_poly.pdbx_strand_id
1 'polypeptide(L)'
;MAATWYPVALAETLENGSSAGTRIRGREIAIWRDNEGTAHAWEDRCPHRGVRLSLGFVRGNHIACLYHGWEYASDGQCRYIPAHPELEVPKTIRVPRYSVADHAGIIWTTGHEDGDVATLPDVCGPVSPVRSLYVDASPEKILACLKNADATASGAPDATVWRATIGKTSLFIAVQPFDDKITALHIIIAAAADVKLRLDAARFAESLRLAAETAPVAEAEQ
;
A
#
# COMPACT_ATOMS: atom_id res chain seq x y z
N MET A 1 15.28 10.91 -13.06
CA MET A 1 14.28 11.35 -12.06
C MET A 1 14.24 10.31 -10.96
N ALA A 2 14.18 10.71 -9.70
CA ALA A 2 14.06 9.77 -8.58
C ALA A 2 12.78 8.92 -8.72
N ALA A 3 12.84 7.67 -8.28
CA ALA A 3 11.70 6.77 -8.27
C ALA A 3 10.58 7.31 -7.38
N THR A 4 9.34 7.35 -7.88
CA THR A 4 8.18 7.68 -7.05
C THR A 4 7.82 6.47 -6.18
N TRP A 5 7.77 6.67 -4.85
CA TRP A 5 7.29 5.69 -3.89
C TRP A 5 5.79 5.85 -3.65
N TYR A 6 5.03 4.78 -3.86
CA TYR A 6 3.59 4.72 -3.62
C TYR A 6 3.31 3.98 -2.32
N PRO A 7 2.45 4.53 -1.45
CA PRO A 7 1.98 3.80 -0.28
C PRO A 7 0.99 2.73 -0.76
N VAL A 8 1.01 1.56 -0.14
CA VAL A 8 0.16 0.44 -0.57
C VAL A 8 -0.56 -0.29 0.56
N ALA A 9 -0.11 -0.13 1.79
CA ALA A 9 -0.76 -0.67 2.98
C ALA A 9 -0.23 -0.02 4.25
N LEU A 10 -0.98 -0.11 5.35
CA LEU A 10 -0.41 0.06 6.69
C LEU A 10 0.45 -1.18 7.01
N ALA A 11 1.63 -0.95 7.58
CA ALA A 11 2.59 -2.01 7.88
C ALA A 11 2.02 -3.07 8.83
N GLU A 12 1.15 -2.68 9.78
CA GLU A 12 0.51 -3.62 10.70
C GLU A 12 -0.60 -4.47 10.05
N THR A 13 -1.15 -4.04 8.90
CA THR A 13 -2.19 -4.81 8.19
C THR A 13 -1.62 -5.93 7.32
N LEU A 14 -0.31 -5.91 7.06
CA LEU A 14 0.42 -6.97 6.38
C LEU A 14 1.15 -7.83 7.42
N GLU A 15 0.42 -8.73 8.07
CA GLU A 15 0.96 -9.60 9.12
C GLU A 15 2.07 -10.53 8.61
N ASN A 16 2.96 -10.99 9.49
CA ASN A 16 3.98 -11.97 9.12
C ASN A 16 3.33 -13.24 8.56
N GLY A 17 3.84 -13.74 7.44
CA GLY A 17 3.27 -14.91 6.77
C GLY A 17 1.97 -14.61 6.01
N SER A 18 1.67 -13.36 5.70
CA SER A 18 0.50 -12.95 4.91
C SER A 18 0.88 -12.29 3.59
N SER A 19 -0.08 -12.29 2.66
CA SER A 19 0.00 -11.60 1.38
C SER A 19 -1.28 -10.83 1.09
N ALA A 20 -1.17 -9.74 0.35
CA ALA A 20 -2.29 -8.92 -0.10
C ALA A 20 -2.06 -8.40 -1.52
N GLY A 21 -3.16 -8.21 -2.25
CA GLY A 21 -3.16 -7.64 -3.59
C GLY A 21 -3.45 -6.14 -3.53
N THR A 22 -2.74 -5.36 -4.33
CA THR A 22 -2.91 -3.90 -4.45
C THR A 22 -2.65 -3.47 -5.89
N ARG A 23 -2.79 -2.18 -6.20
CA ARG A 23 -2.55 -1.65 -7.54
C ARG A 23 -1.80 -0.33 -7.54
N ILE A 24 -0.94 -0.14 -8.54
CA ILE A 24 -0.27 1.12 -8.79
C ILE A 24 -0.41 1.43 -10.27
N ARG A 25 -1.11 2.52 -10.60
CA ARG A 25 -1.27 3.00 -11.99
C ARG A 25 -1.70 1.87 -12.96
N GLY A 26 -2.70 1.09 -12.56
CA GLY A 26 -3.24 -0.03 -13.33
C GLY A 26 -2.44 -1.34 -13.27
N ARG A 27 -1.26 -1.39 -12.64
CA ARG A 27 -0.48 -2.62 -12.46
C ARG A 27 -0.90 -3.35 -11.20
N GLU A 28 -1.08 -4.66 -11.27
CA GLU A 28 -1.42 -5.50 -10.11
C GLU A 28 -0.14 -5.89 -9.36
N ILE A 29 -0.12 -5.58 -8.07
CA ILE A 29 1.04 -5.77 -7.20
C ILE A 29 0.66 -6.70 -6.06
N ALA A 30 1.48 -7.72 -5.82
CA ALA A 30 1.39 -8.55 -4.63
C ALA A 30 2.37 -7.99 -3.60
N ILE A 31 1.86 -7.55 -2.45
CA ILE A 31 2.70 -7.33 -1.26
C ILE A 31 2.58 -8.52 -0.34
N TRP A 32 3.68 -8.90 0.29
CA TRP A 32 3.69 -9.98 1.26
C TRP A 32 4.79 -9.78 2.28
N ARG A 33 4.60 -10.36 3.46
CA ARG A 33 5.59 -10.34 4.52
C ARG A 33 5.98 -11.75 4.87
N ASP A 34 7.27 -12.03 4.82
CA ASP A 34 7.80 -13.33 5.21
C ASP A 34 7.58 -13.61 6.71
N ASN A 35 7.88 -14.83 7.16
CA ASN A 35 7.71 -15.18 8.57
C ASN A 35 8.69 -14.45 9.50
N GLU A 36 9.79 -13.93 8.99
CA GLU A 36 10.80 -13.16 9.74
C GLU A 36 10.46 -11.66 9.85
N GLY A 37 9.46 -11.19 9.09
CA GLY A 37 8.96 -9.82 9.10
C GLY A 37 9.40 -8.97 7.90
N THR A 38 10.15 -9.53 6.94
CA THR A 38 10.62 -8.83 5.75
C THR A 38 9.47 -8.64 4.76
N ALA A 39 9.24 -7.39 4.35
CA ALA A 39 8.26 -7.07 3.31
C ALA A 39 8.84 -7.30 1.90
N HIS A 40 7.98 -7.68 0.98
CA HIS A 40 8.27 -7.94 -0.42
C HIS A 40 7.14 -7.38 -1.31
N ALA A 41 7.48 -6.88 -2.50
CA ALA A 41 6.51 -6.40 -3.49
C ALA A 41 6.82 -6.98 -4.87
N TRP A 42 5.87 -7.66 -5.49
CA TRP A 42 6.01 -8.38 -6.75
C TRP A 42 4.90 -8.03 -7.74
N GLU A 43 5.11 -8.36 -9.02
CA GLU A 43 3.98 -8.48 -9.96
C GLU A 43 2.99 -9.52 -9.42
N ASP A 44 1.71 -9.19 -9.36
CA ASP A 44 0.67 -10.10 -8.84
C ASP A 44 0.25 -11.15 -9.87
N ARG A 45 1.22 -11.83 -10.48
CA ARG A 45 0.97 -12.75 -11.59
C ARG A 45 1.95 -13.91 -11.59
N CYS A 46 1.45 -15.11 -11.29
CA CYS A 46 2.22 -16.34 -11.34
C CYS A 46 2.73 -16.64 -12.77
N PRO A 47 4.05 -16.78 -13.00
CA PRO A 47 4.64 -17.10 -14.31
C PRO A 47 4.07 -18.34 -15.00
N HIS A 48 3.48 -19.28 -14.25
CA HIS A 48 2.89 -20.49 -14.82
C HIS A 48 1.59 -20.21 -15.60
N ARG A 49 0.55 -19.67 -14.95
CA ARG A 49 -0.79 -19.46 -15.55
C ARG A 49 -1.46 -18.14 -15.15
N GLY A 50 -0.71 -17.22 -14.58
CA GLY A 50 -1.16 -15.87 -14.29
C GLY A 50 -2.13 -15.70 -13.12
N VAL A 51 -2.33 -16.73 -12.29
CA VAL A 51 -3.08 -16.58 -11.04
C VAL A 51 -2.35 -15.62 -10.11
N ARG A 52 -3.11 -14.76 -9.43
CA ARG A 52 -2.59 -13.80 -8.46
C ARG A 52 -1.83 -14.49 -7.35
N LEU A 53 -0.60 -14.05 -7.13
CA LEU A 53 0.29 -14.54 -6.06
C LEU A 53 -0.11 -13.97 -4.70
N SER A 54 -0.80 -12.83 -4.67
CA SER A 54 -1.41 -12.26 -3.47
C SER A 54 -2.43 -13.18 -2.80
N LEU A 55 -3.01 -14.11 -3.56
CA LEU A 55 -3.92 -15.16 -3.06
C LEU A 55 -3.18 -16.45 -2.64
N GLY A 56 -1.86 -16.48 -2.75
CA GLY A 56 -1.02 -17.61 -2.38
C GLY A 56 -0.83 -17.76 -0.88
N PHE A 57 0.09 -18.66 -0.51
CA PHE A 57 0.44 -18.93 0.88
C PHE A 57 1.90 -18.57 1.13
N VAL A 58 2.15 -17.65 2.05
CA VAL A 58 3.51 -17.40 2.53
C VAL A 58 3.93 -18.54 3.47
N ARG A 59 5.14 -19.05 3.25
CA ARG A 59 5.75 -20.13 4.02
C ARG A 59 7.23 -19.83 4.19
N GLY A 60 7.67 -19.47 5.40
CA GLY A 60 9.04 -19.01 5.60
C GLY A 60 9.30 -17.75 4.77
N ASN A 61 10.22 -17.85 3.82
CA ASN A 61 10.66 -16.78 2.92
C ASN A 61 10.26 -17.00 1.45
N HIS A 62 9.19 -17.76 1.19
CA HIS A 62 8.65 -17.99 -0.14
C HIS A 62 7.11 -17.91 -0.17
N ILE A 63 6.56 -17.75 -1.36
CA ILE A 63 5.12 -17.87 -1.63
C ILE A 63 4.85 -19.11 -2.47
N ALA A 64 3.93 -19.95 -2.01
CA ALA A 64 3.30 -20.99 -2.82
C ALA A 64 2.06 -20.44 -3.54
N CYS A 65 2.02 -20.52 -4.86
CA CYS A 65 0.86 -20.11 -5.64
C CYS A 65 -0.35 -21.00 -5.33
N LEU A 66 -1.51 -20.39 -5.05
CA LEU A 66 -2.77 -21.09 -4.72
C LEU A 66 -3.19 -22.14 -5.76
N TYR A 67 -2.82 -21.95 -7.03
CA TYR A 67 -3.34 -22.80 -8.10
C TYR A 67 -2.67 -24.18 -8.15
N HIS A 68 -1.35 -24.22 -8.34
CA HIS A 68 -0.60 -25.48 -8.51
C HIS A 68 0.55 -25.62 -7.52
N GLY A 69 0.60 -24.77 -6.49
CA GLY A 69 1.63 -24.80 -5.46
C GLY A 69 3.04 -24.51 -5.96
N TRP A 70 3.22 -23.84 -7.11
CA TRP A 70 4.55 -23.39 -7.52
C TRP A 70 5.09 -22.43 -6.46
N GLU A 71 6.28 -22.72 -5.95
CA GLU A 71 6.89 -21.94 -4.88
C GLU A 71 7.93 -20.99 -5.43
N TYR A 72 7.83 -19.72 -5.04
CA TYR A 72 8.74 -18.66 -5.45
C TYR A 72 9.43 -18.09 -4.21
N ALA A 73 10.76 -18.12 -4.19
CA ALA A 73 11.56 -17.52 -3.12
C ALA A 73 11.49 -15.99 -3.15
N SER A 74 11.98 -15.32 -2.10
CA SER A 74 12.02 -13.85 -1.96
C SER A 74 12.67 -13.11 -3.15
N ASP A 75 13.59 -13.76 -3.86
CA ASP A 75 14.22 -13.25 -5.09
C ASP A 75 13.36 -13.42 -6.37
N GLY A 76 12.12 -13.87 -6.20
CA GLY A 76 11.12 -14.11 -7.25
C GLY A 76 11.36 -15.40 -8.01
N GLN A 77 12.44 -16.15 -7.75
CA GLN A 77 12.75 -17.37 -8.48
C GLN A 77 11.85 -18.52 -8.05
N CYS A 78 11.29 -19.23 -9.03
CA CYS A 78 10.61 -20.49 -8.78
C CYS A 78 11.63 -21.52 -8.30
N ARG A 79 11.40 -22.11 -7.12
CA ARG A 79 12.28 -23.11 -6.50
C ARG A 79 11.71 -24.51 -6.52
N TYR A 80 10.38 -24.62 -6.57
CA TYR A 80 9.71 -25.90 -6.47
C TYR A 80 8.43 -25.94 -7.32
N ILE A 81 8.26 -27.05 -8.04
CA ILE A 81 7.09 -27.36 -8.85
C ILE A 81 6.54 -28.69 -8.33
N PRO A 82 5.42 -28.70 -7.58
CA PRO A 82 4.91 -29.91 -6.93
C PRO A 82 4.64 -31.09 -7.87
N ALA A 83 4.24 -30.82 -9.12
CA ALA A 83 4.00 -31.86 -10.12
C ALA A 83 5.28 -32.51 -10.67
N HIS A 84 6.44 -31.87 -10.47
CA HIS A 84 7.75 -32.32 -10.91
C HIS A 84 8.78 -32.10 -9.79
N PRO A 85 8.67 -32.82 -8.67
CA PRO A 85 9.43 -32.52 -7.45
C PRO A 85 10.94 -32.72 -7.58
N GLU A 86 11.38 -33.56 -8.52
CA GLU A 86 12.81 -33.83 -8.80
C GLU A 86 13.40 -32.90 -9.87
N LEU A 87 12.57 -32.03 -10.48
CA LEU A 87 13.02 -31.13 -11.53
C LEU A 87 13.89 -30.01 -10.95
N GLU A 88 15.09 -29.84 -11.50
CA GLU A 88 15.85 -28.61 -11.33
C GLU A 88 15.14 -27.48 -12.08
N VAL A 89 14.45 -26.61 -11.35
CA VAL A 89 13.62 -25.54 -11.94
C VAL A 89 14.50 -24.54 -12.70
N PRO A 90 14.20 -24.23 -13.97
CA PRO A 90 14.97 -23.24 -14.74
C PRO A 90 15.02 -21.87 -14.05
N LYS A 91 16.22 -21.29 -13.97
CA LYS A 91 16.47 -19.99 -13.29
C LYS A 91 15.76 -18.79 -13.94
N THR A 92 15.26 -18.96 -15.17
CA THR A 92 14.50 -17.97 -15.93
C THR A 92 13.05 -17.85 -15.46
N ILE A 93 12.52 -18.83 -14.73
CA ILE A 93 11.16 -18.76 -14.17
C ILE A 93 11.19 -17.88 -12.93
N ARG A 94 10.90 -16.59 -13.13
CA ARG A 94 10.94 -15.57 -12.09
C ARG A 94 9.69 -14.70 -12.11
N VAL A 95 9.23 -14.32 -10.93
CA VAL A 95 8.25 -13.25 -10.74
C VAL A 95 8.99 -11.91 -10.79
N PRO A 96 8.55 -10.93 -11.59
CA PRO A 96 9.08 -9.57 -11.52
C PRO A 96 8.93 -9.00 -10.11
N ARG A 97 9.96 -8.29 -9.64
CA ARG A 97 10.00 -7.72 -8.29
C ARG A 97 10.07 -6.21 -8.34
N TYR A 98 9.62 -5.59 -7.26
CA TYR A 98 9.63 -4.15 -7.07
C TYR A 98 10.33 -3.82 -5.76
N SER A 99 10.97 -2.65 -5.71
CA SER A 99 11.52 -2.12 -4.47
C SER A 99 10.40 -1.91 -3.48
N VAL A 100 10.67 -2.25 -2.22
CA VAL A 100 9.71 -2.15 -1.13
C VAL A 100 10.41 -1.59 0.09
N ALA A 101 9.69 -0.80 0.88
CA ALA A 101 10.17 -0.30 2.16
C ALA A 101 9.04 -0.30 3.18
N ASP A 102 9.32 -0.81 4.37
CA ASP A 102 8.52 -0.58 5.56
C ASP A 102 9.04 0.69 6.22
N HIS A 103 8.32 1.81 6.05
CA HIS A 103 8.76 3.12 6.51
C HIS A 103 7.59 3.90 7.09
N ALA A 104 7.78 4.40 8.31
CA ALA A 104 6.79 5.17 9.05
C ALA A 104 5.41 4.47 9.17
N GLY A 105 5.42 3.15 9.42
CA GLY A 105 4.19 2.37 9.61
C GLY A 105 3.38 2.14 8.32
N ILE A 106 3.97 2.40 7.15
CA ILE A 106 3.39 2.21 5.84
C ILE A 106 4.32 1.33 5.00
N ILE A 107 3.73 0.43 4.22
CA ILE A 107 4.45 -0.28 3.16
C ILE A 107 4.44 0.59 1.91
N TRP A 108 5.63 0.86 1.38
CA TRP A 108 5.88 1.64 0.18
C TRP A 108 6.45 0.76 -0.93
N THR A 109 6.12 1.04 -2.18
CA THR A 109 6.77 0.41 -3.34
C THR A 109 6.82 1.34 -4.56
N THR A 110 7.79 1.13 -5.46
CA THR A 110 8.03 1.99 -6.63
C THR A 110 7.48 1.43 -7.94
N GLY A 111 6.99 0.18 -7.96
CA GLY A 111 6.57 -0.52 -9.18
C GLY A 111 7.72 -0.85 -10.15
N HIS A 112 8.97 -0.73 -9.73
CA HIS A 112 10.19 -1.15 -10.44
C HIS A 112 11.25 -1.59 -9.44
N GLU A 113 12.35 -2.20 -9.87
CA GLU A 113 13.32 -2.85 -8.96
C GLU A 113 14.40 -1.92 -8.37
N ASP A 114 14.58 -0.72 -8.94
CA ASP A 114 15.68 0.21 -8.63
C ASP A 114 15.24 1.49 -7.88
N GLY A 115 14.32 1.34 -6.92
CA GLY A 115 13.89 2.40 -6.02
C GLY A 115 14.97 2.75 -4.98
N ASP A 116 15.36 4.02 -4.91
CA ASP A 116 16.26 4.53 -3.88
C ASP A 116 15.50 4.82 -2.58
N VAL A 117 15.85 4.12 -1.50
CA VAL A 117 15.24 4.31 -0.18
C VAL A 117 15.49 5.72 0.37
N ALA A 118 16.56 6.40 -0.06
CA ALA A 118 16.82 7.79 0.33
C ALA A 118 15.79 8.77 -0.23
N THR A 119 14.96 8.35 -1.19
CA THR A 119 13.90 9.18 -1.80
C THR A 119 12.50 8.87 -1.25
N LEU A 120 12.39 8.10 -0.17
CA LEU A 120 11.13 7.90 0.54
C LEU A 120 10.60 9.23 1.12
N PRO A 121 9.27 9.38 1.24
CA PRO A 121 8.70 10.57 1.87
C PRO A 121 9.18 10.77 3.31
N ASP A 122 9.52 12.01 3.66
CA ASP A 122 10.01 12.36 5.00
C ASP A 122 8.88 12.31 6.05
N VAL A 123 8.79 11.16 6.72
CA VAL A 123 7.91 10.91 7.86
C VAL A 123 8.77 10.43 9.03
N CYS A 124 9.22 11.38 9.85
CA CYS A 124 10.08 11.12 11.00
C CYS A 124 9.32 11.08 12.33
N GLY A 125 9.88 10.36 13.29
CA GLY A 125 9.39 10.28 14.67
C GLY A 125 8.47 9.08 14.94
N PRO A 126 7.93 8.97 16.16
CA PRO A 126 6.98 7.91 16.49
C PRO A 126 5.70 8.10 15.69
N VAL A 127 5.18 7.00 15.14
CA VAL A 127 3.92 6.98 14.40
C VAL A 127 2.96 5.98 15.03
N SER A 128 1.66 6.23 14.89
CA SER A 128 0.62 5.28 15.27
C SER A 128 -0.33 5.08 14.11
N PRO A 129 -0.36 3.90 13.48
CA PRO A 129 -1.34 3.58 12.47
C PRO A 129 -2.78 3.75 12.99
N VAL A 130 -3.67 4.20 12.09
CA VAL A 130 -5.09 4.39 12.41
C VAL A 130 -5.94 3.41 11.60
N ARG A 131 -5.99 3.58 10.27
CA ARG A 131 -6.66 2.66 9.34
C ARG A 131 -6.34 2.99 7.89
N SER A 132 -6.57 2.01 7.03
CA SER A 132 -6.72 2.23 5.59
C SER A 132 -8.19 2.46 5.25
N LEU A 133 -8.46 3.36 4.30
CA LEU A 133 -9.77 3.62 3.72
C LEU A 133 -9.69 3.51 2.21
N TYR A 134 -10.72 2.96 1.58
CA TYR A 134 -10.94 3.05 0.15
C TYR A 134 -12.14 3.97 -0.03
N VAL A 135 -11.90 5.10 -0.71
CA VAL A 135 -12.87 6.18 -0.85
C VAL A 135 -13.26 6.24 -2.33
N ASP A 136 -14.57 6.21 -2.59
CA ASP A 136 -15.13 6.34 -3.95
C ASP A 136 -15.12 7.81 -4.41
N ALA A 137 -13.94 8.43 -4.41
CA ALA A 137 -13.68 9.78 -4.88
C ALA A 137 -12.24 9.93 -5.41
N SER A 138 -12.04 10.91 -6.29
CA SER A 138 -10.72 11.30 -6.79
C SER A 138 -9.89 12.00 -5.70
N PRO A 139 -8.55 12.03 -5.83
CA PRO A 139 -7.68 12.73 -4.87
C PRO A 139 -8.03 14.21 -4.71
N GLU A 140 -8.41 14.90 -5.80
CA GLU A 140 -8.80 16.31 -5.79
C GLU A 140 -10.03 16.54 -4.92
N LYS A 141 -11.06 15.70 -5.08
CA LYS A 141 -12.31 15.79 -4.33
C LYS A 141 -12.06 15.53 -2.84
N ILE A 142 -11.28 14.50 -2.52
CA ILE A 142 -10.93 14.16 -1.14
C ILE A 142 -10.14 15.29 -0.50
N LEU A 143 -9.13 15.85 -1.19
CA LEU A 143 -8.31 16.94 -0.68
C LEU A 143 -9.14 18.22 -0.44
N ALA A 144 -10.12 18.51 -1.30
CA ALA A 144 -11.05 19.62 -1.10
C ALA A 144 -11.90 19.42 0.16
N CYS A 145 -12.48 18.23 0.35
CA CYS A 145 -13.22 17.89 1.57
C CYS A 145 -12.33 17.95 2.82
N LEU A 146 -11.08 17.50 2.72
CA LEU A 146 -10.10 17.55 3.79
C LEU A 146 -9.79 18.99 4.21
N LYS A 147 -9.56 19.90 3.25
CA LYS A 147 -9.32 21.33 3.52
C LYS A 147 -10.54 22.02 4.13
N ASN A 148 -11.75 21.61 3.77
CA ASN A 148 -12.98 22.13 4.37
C ASN A 148 -13.18 21.62 5.81
N ALA A 149 -12.77 20.38 6.09
CA ALA A 149 -12.85 19.78 7.41
C ALA A 149 -11.72 20.25 8.36
N ASP A 150 -10.57 20.64 7.81
CA ASP A 150 -9.39 21.10 8.55
C ASP A 150 -8.62 22.18 7.77
N ALA A 151 -8.57 23.39 8.36
CA ALA A 151 -7.88 24.55 7.79
C ALA A 151 -6.35 24.39 7.69
N THR A 152 -5.76 23.40 8.37
CA THR A 152 -4.31 23.13 8.34
C THR A 152 -3.90 22.04 7.34
N ALA A 153 -4.87 21.47 6.62
CA ALA A 153 -4.61 20.43 5.64
C ALA A 153 -3.73 20.94 4.49
N SER A 154 -2.67 20.19 4.17
CA SER A 154 -1.69 20.53 3.14
C SER A 154 -1.30 19.31 2.29
N GLY A 155 -0.99 19.57 1.03
CA GLY A 155 -0.70 18.55 0.01
C GLY A 155 -1.14 19.01 -1.38
N ALA A 156 -0.68 18.30 -2.40
CA ALA A 156 -1.14 18.41 -3.79
C ALA A 156 -1.90 17.13 -4.17
N PRO A 157 -2.90 17.16 -5.07
CA PRO A 157 -3.68 15.98 -5.44
C PRO A 157 -2.83 14.79 -5.94
N ASP A 158 -1.71 15.06 -6.61
CA ASP A 158 -0.77 14.08 -7.14
C ASP A 158 0.32 13.66 -6.13
N ALA A 159 0.36 14.28 -4.95
CA ALA A 159 1.30 13.92 -3.90
C ALA A 159 0.89 12.59 -3.24
N THR A 160 1.87 11.74 -2.94
CA THR A 160 1.65 10.46 -2.25
C THR A 160 1.46 10.60 -0.74
N VAL A 161 1.61 11.82 -0.20
CA VAL A 161 1.41 12.16 1.21
C VAL A 161 0.74 13.52 1.36
N TRP A 162 -0.31 13.58 2.17
CA TRP A 162 -0.90 14.79 2.70
C TRP A 162 -0.70 14.88 4.22
N ARG A 163 -0.84 16.08 4.77
CA ARG A 163 -0.79 16.36 6.20
C ARG A 163 -2.07 17.08 6.62
N ALA A 164 -2.56 16.76 7.81
CA ALA A 164 -3.73 17.40 8.42
C ALA A 164 -3.57 17.43 9.95
N THR A 165 -4.45 18.16 10.63
CA THR A 165 -4.50 18.24 12.09
C THR A 165 -5.92 18.04 12.59
N ILE A 166 -6.10 17.25 13.64
CA ILE A 166 -7.34 17.16 14.40
C ILE A 166 -7.08 17.73 15.80
N GLY A 167 -7.56 18.95 16.06
CA GLY A 167 -7.27 19.65 17.30
C GLY A 167 -5.77 19.96 17.44
N LYS A 168 -5.05 19.15 18.22
CA LYS A 168 -3.58 19.25 18.39
C LYS A 168 -2.82 18.07 17.78
N THR A 169 -3.52 17.15 17.14
CA THR A 169 -2.96 15.89 16.66
C THR A 169 -2.67 15.98 15.19
N SER A 170 -1.40 15.89 14.81
CA SER A 170 -0.99 15.86 13.41
C SER A 170 -1.18 14.46 12.82
N LEU A 171 -1.75 14.43 11.62
CA LEU A 171 -1.95 13.23 10.81
C LEU A 171 -1.06 13.29 9.57
N PHE A 172 -0.55 12.12 9.19
CA PHE A 172 -0.06 11.85 7.85
C PHE A 172 -1.07 10.96 7.14
N ILE A 173 -1.45 11.36 5.93
CA ILE A 173 -2.39 10.63 5.09
C ILE A 173 -1.62 10.25 3.84
N ALA A 174 -1.22 8.98 3.75
CA ALA A 174 -0.57 8.48 2.55
C ALA A 174 -1.64 8.11 1.52
N VAL A 175 -1.47 8.59 0.30
CA VAL A 175 -2.50 8.62 -0.74
C VAL A 175 -2.11 7.70 -1.88
N GLN A 176 -3.01 6.80 -2.21
CA GLN A 176 -2.84 5.81 -3.27
C GLN A 176 -4.06 5.86 -4.20
N PRO A 177 -4.00 6.63 -5.30
CA PRO A 177 -5.02 6.58 -6.34
C PRO A 177 -4.99 5.20 -7.02
N PHE A 178 -6.12 4.48 -7.01
CA PHE A 178 -6.28 3.23 -7.76
C PHE A 178 -6.66 3.53 -9.21
N ASP A 179 -7.59 4.47 -9.38
CA ASP A 179 -8.06 5.05 -10.63
C ASP A 179 -8.66 6.44 -10.37
N ASP A 180 -9.30 7.04 -11.38
CA ASP A 180 -9.89 8.39 -11.29
C ASP A 180 -11.10 8.48 -10.34
N LYS A 181 -11.61 7.34 -9.85
CA LYS A 181 -12.82 7.23 -9.03
C LYS A 181 -12.56 6.69 -7.64
N ILE A 182 -11.51 5.89 -7.46
CA ILE A 182 -11.21 5.23 -6.18
C ILE A 182 -9.81 5.62 -5.72
N THR A 183 -9.75 6.15 -4.50
CA THR A 183 -8.49 6.51 -3.83
C THR A 183 -8.40 5.79 -2.49
N ALA A 184 -7.29 5.09 -2.25
CA ALA A 184 -6.98 4.57 -0.94
C ALA A 184 -6.21 5.60 -0.10
N LEU A 185 -6.55 5.70 1.18
CA LEU A 185 -5.90 6.54 2.17
C LEU A 185 -5.36 5.66 3.30
N HIS A 186 -4.07 5.72 3.58
CA HIS A 186 -3.45 5.07 4.74
C HIS A 186 -3.11 6.14 5.77
N ILE A 187 -3.86 6.15 6.87
CA ILE A 187 -3.83 7.23 7.85
C ILE A 187 -3.02 6.79 9.06
N ILE A 188 -2.07 7.62 9.44
CA ILE A 188 -1.25 7.46 10.64
C ILE A 188 -1.23 8.77 11.43
N ILE A 189 -1.11 8.66 12.75
CA ILE A 189 -0.85 9.79 13.64
C ILE A 189 0.66 9.99 13.72
N ALA A 190 1.10 11.24 13.61
CA ALA A 190 2.49 11.70 13.70
C ALA A 190 3.07 11.67 15.13
N ALA A 191 2.61 10.75 15.96
CA ALA A 191 3.02 10.61 17.36
C ALA A 191 2.67 9.21 17.89
N ALA A 192 3.22 8.89 19.06
CA ALA A 192 2.63 7.82 19.89
C ALA A 192 1.21 8.26 20.30
N ALA A 193 0.22 7.41 20.02
CA ALA A 193 -1.18 7.69 20.24
C ALA A 193 -1.80 6.63 21.16
N ASP A 194 -2.53 7.10 22.18
CA ASP A 194 -3.39 6.25 22.99
C ASP A 194 -4.66 5.81 22.21
N VAL A 195 -5.45 4.94 22.83
CA VAL A 195 -6.68 4.40 22.23
C VAL A 195 -7.67 5.50 21.86
N LYS A 196 -7.78 6.54 22.71
CA LYS A 196 -8.74 7.62 22.48
C LYS A 196 -8.34 8.43 21.25
N LEU A 197 -7.07 8.77 21.13
CA LEU A 197 -6.57 9.56 20.01
C LEU A 197 -6.68 8.80 18.68
N ARG A 198 -6.40 7.49 18.68
CA ARG A 198 -6.63 6.63 17.52
C ARG A 198 -8.10 6.58 17.12
N LEU A 199 -9.01 6.49 18.10
CA LEU A 199 -10.45 6.47 17.86
C LEU A 199 -10.95 7.80 17.27
N ASP A 200 -10.49 8.93 17.80
CA ASP A 200 -10.85 10.26 17.31
C ASP A 200 -10.36 10.45 15.86
N ALA A 201 -9.12 10.03 15.56
CA ALA A 201 -8.59 10.04 14.20
C ALA A 201 -9.36 9.10 13.25
N ALA A 202 -9.75 7.90 13.72
CA ALA A 202 -10.54 6.96 12.92
C ALA A 202 -11.94 7.50 12.59
N ARG A 203 -12.57 8.21 13.52
CA ARG A 203 -13.86 8.89 13.31
C ARG A 203 -13.75 10.03 12.32
N PHE A 204 -12.70 10.85 12.43
CA PHE A 204 -12.43 11.91 11.45
C PHE A 204 -12.24 11.33 10.05
N ALA A 205 -11.46 10.25 9.94
CA ALA A 205 -11.23 9.56 8.67
C ALA A 205 -12.53 9.05 8.04
N GLU A 206 -13.42 8.48 8.84
CA GLU A 206 -14.74 8.04 8.40
C GLU A 206 -15.62 9.21 7.92
N SER A 207 -15.65 10.30 8.68
CA SER A 207 -16.37 11.52 8.29
C SER A 207 -15.82 12.12 6.99
N LEU A 208 -14.50 12.11 6.80
CA LEU A 208 -13.85 12.56 5.57
C LEU A 208 -14.27 11.71 4.37
N ARG A 209 -14.27 10.37 4.51
CA ARG A 209 -14.76 9.46 3.47
C ARG A 209 -16.21 9.80 3.10
N LEU A 210 -17.10 9.86 4.09
CA LEU A 210 -18.52 10.14 3.85
C LEU A 210 -18.72 11.49 3.16
N ALA A 211 -17.99 12.53 3.58
CA ALA A 211 -18.05 13.84 2.93
C ALA A 211 -17.58 13.78 1.47
N ALA A 212 -16.47 13.08 1.20
CA ALA A 212 -15.92 12.94 -0.15
C ALA A 212 -16.84 12.13 -1.08
N GLU A 213 -17.48 11.07 -0.57
CA GLU A 213 -18.38 10.22 -1.37
C GLU A 213 -19.73 10.91 -1.63
N THR A 214 -20.22 11.72 -0.70
CA THR A 214 -21.54 12.39 -0.81
C THR A 214 -21.49 13.81 -1.38
N ALA A 215 -20.34 14.48 -1.39
CA ALA A 215 -20.23 15.82 -1.96
C ALA A 215 -20.62 15.81 -3.46
N PRO A 216 -21.37 16.83 -3.92
CA PRO A 216 -21.73 16.93 -5.33
C PRO A 216 -20.45 17.00 -6.18
N VAL A 217 -20.51 16.41 -7.38
CA VAL A 217 -19.44 16.56 -8.37
C VAL A 217 -19.39 18.04 -8.73
N ALA A 218 -18.24 18.69 -8.58
CA ALA A 218 -18.07 20.04 -9.07
C ALA A 218 -18.36 20.02 -10.57
N GLU A 219 -19.40 20.74 -11.02
CA GLU A 219 -19.70 20.89 -12.43
C GLU A 219 -18.45 21.49 -13.10
N ALA A 220 -17.87 20.76 -14.03
CA ALA A 220 -16.78 21.29 -14.84
C ALA A 220 -17.32 22.52 -15.58
N GLU A 221 -16.81 23.70 -15.26
CA GLU A 221 -17.07 24.91 -16.04
C GLU A 221 -16.73 24.60 -17.51
N GLN A 222 -17.75 24.69 -18.37
CA GLN A 222 -17.66 24.49 -19.81
C GLN A 222 -16.89 25.62 -20.49
#